data_AF-A0A3Q3DPK9-F1
#
_entry.id   AF-A0A3Q3DPK9-F1
#
_cell.length_a   1.000
_cell.length_b   1.000
_cell.length_c   1.000
_cell.angle_alpha   90.00
_cell.angle_beta   90.00
_cell.angle_gamma   90.00
#
_symmetry.space_group_name_H-M   'P 1'
#
loop_
_entity.id
_entity.type
_entity.pdbx_description
1 polymer ?
#
loop_
_entity_poly.entity_id
_entity_poly.type
_entity_poly.pdbx_seq_one_letter_code
_entity_poly.pdbx_strand_id
1 'polypeptide(L)'
;MEVSCLELALEGERLCKLGDYRAGVSFFEAAIQVGTEDLQVLSAIYSQLGNAYFHLHDYAKALEFHRHDLTLTRTIGDLLGEAKASGNLGNTLKVLGRFDEAMVCCQRHLEIARDITAGVNGLAKMWNLIWSVFI
;
A
#
# COMPACT_ATOMS: atom_id res chain seq x y z
N MET A 1 -28.90 4.74 -7.47
CA MET A 1 -27.45 4.87 -7.69
C MET A 1 -26.81 3.85 -6.79
N GLU A 2 -26.34 2.73 -7.35
CA GLU A 2 -25.49 1.80 -6.60
C GLU A 2 -24.16 2.50 -6.36
N VAL A 3 -23.74 2.55 -5.10
CA VAL A 3 -22.45 3.16 -4.74
C VAL A 3 -21.36 2.22 -5.21
N SER A 4 -20.46 2.71 -6.06
CA SER A 4 -19.36 1.92 -6.58
C SER A 4 -18.24 1.76 -5.56
N CYS A 5 -17.49 0.65 -5.65
CA CYS A 5 -16.27 0.42 -4.86
C CYS A 5 -15.29 1.62 -4.94
N LEU A 6 -15.15 2.20 -6.13
CA LEU A 6 -14.28 3.35 -6.37
C LEU A 6 -14.73 4.61 -5.60
N GLU A 7 -16.03 4.91 -5.57
CA GLU A 7 -16.55 6.07 -4.84
C GLU A 7 -16.30 5.95 -3.32
N LEU A 8 -16.50 4.75 -2.77
CA LEU A 8 -16.19 4.47 -1.35
C LEU A 8 -14.69 4.61 -1.06
N ALA A 9 -13.84 4.10 -1.95
CA ALA A 9 -12.39 4.22 -1.81
C ALA A 9 -11.92 5.69 -1.86
N LEU A 10 -12.48 6.50 -2.77
CA LEU A 10 -12.16 7.92 -2.87
C LEU A 10 -12.58 8.70 -1.62
N GLU A 11 -13.74 8.38 -1.04
CA GLU A 11 -14.19 9.00 0.21
C GLU A 11 -13.31 8.57 1.40
N GLY A 12 -12.94 7.29 1.46
CA GLY A 12 -11.98 6.79 2.45
C GLY A 12 -10.63 7.51 2.37
N GLU A 13 -10.10 7.71 1.16
CA GLU A 13 -8.86 8.45 0.93
C GLU A 13 -8.98 9.91 1.38
N ARG A 14 -10.11 10.56 1.05
CA ARG A 14 -10.40 11.95 1.45
C ARG A 14 -10.39 12.10 2.97
N LEU A 15 -11.00 11.17 3.70
CA LEU A 15 -11.05 11.19 5.16
C LEU A 15 -9.68 10.95 5.80
N CYS A 16 -8.90 10.01 5.29
CA CYS A 16 -7.52 9.80 5.74
C CYS A 16 -6.65 11.06 5.54
N LYS A 17 -6.82 11.78 4.42
CA LYS A 17 -6.14 13.07 4.17
C LYS A 17 -6.53 14.16 5.17
N LEU A 18 -7.74 14.11 5.72
CA LEU A 18 -8.21 15.00 6.79
C LEU A 18 -7.78 14.54 8.19
N GLY A 19 -7.11 13.41 8.31
CA GLY A 19 -6.67 12.82 9.57
C GLY A 19 -7.70 11.93 10.26
N ASP A 20 -8.89 11.74 9.68
CA ASP A 20 -9.89 10.82 10.19
C ASP A 20 -9.68 9.41 9.62
N TYR A 21 -8.65 8.75 10.13
CA TYR A 21 -8.30 7.38 9.71
C TYR A 21 -9.37 6.36 10.10
N ARG A 22 -10.13 6.57 11.18
CA ARG A 22 -11.16 5.62 11.60
C ARG A 22 -12.31 5.59 10.61
N ALA A 23 -12.82 6.76 10.23
CA ALA A 23 -13.85 6.84 9.21
C ALA A 23 -13.31 6.35 7.86
N GLY A 24 -12.07 6.72 7.50
CA GLY A 24 -11.40 6.23 6.29
C GLY A 24 -11.38 4.70 6.17
N VAL A 25 -10.98 4.01 7.25
CA VAL A 25 -11.01 2.53 7.32
C VAL A 25 -12.41 1.98 7.07
N SER A 26 -13.45 2.55 7.68
CA SER A 26 -14.83 2.08 7.49
C SER A 26 -15.27 2.17 6.02
N PHE A 27 -14.89 3.24 5.32
CA PHE A 27 -15.17 3.40 3.89
C PHE A 27 -14.41 2.41 3.02
N PHE A 28 -13.12 2.16 3.31
CA PHE A 28 -12.35 1.16 2.58
C PHE A 28 -12.85 -0.28 2.80
N GLU A 29 -13.24 -0.63 4.03
CA GLU A 29 -13.83 -1.95 4.32
C GLU A 29 -15.16 -2.13 3.58
N ALA A 30 -15.99 -1.09 3.53
CA ALA A 30 -17.20 -1.09 2.71
C ALA A 30 -16.88 -1.23 1.21
N ALA A 31 -15.82 -0.58 0.71
CA ALA A 31 -15.38 -0.72 -0.68
C ALA A 31 -14.99 -2.17 -1.02
N ILE A 32 -14.30 -2.87 -0.11
CA ILE A 32 -13.96 -4.29 -0.27
C ILE A 32 -15.22 -5.16 -0.29
N GLN A 33 -16.21 -4.86 0.56
CA GLN A 33 -17.48 -5.61 0.60
C GLN A 33 -18.30 -5.47 -0.67
N VAL A 34 -18.32 -4.27 -1.27
CA VAL A 34 -18.94 -4.06 -2.59
C VAL A 34 -18.20 -4.84 -3.67
N GLY A 35 -16.87 -4.91 -3.57
CA GLY A 35 -16.02 -5.64 -4.49
C GLY A 35 -15.79 -4.90 -5.80
N THR A 36 -14.72 -5.29 -6.49
CA THR A 36 -14.35 -4.78 -7.81
C THR A 36 -13.60 -5.86 -8.59
N GLU A 37 -13.81 -5.88 -9.91
CA GLU A 37 -13.01 -6.72 -10.82
C GLU A 37 -11.66 -6.06 -11.16
N ASP A 38 -11.53 -4.75 -10.90
CA ASP A 38 -10.30 -3.99 -11.10
C ASP A 38 -9.32 -4.26 -9.95
N LEU A 39 -8.34 -5.11 -10.23
CA LEU A 39 -7.32 -5.52 -9.26
C LEU A 39 -6.37 -4.38 -8.89
N GLN A 40 -6.21 -3.36 -9.74
CA GLN A 40 -5.40 -2.17 -9.44
C GLN A 40 -6.11 -1.31 -8.39
N VAL A 41 -7.43 -1.12 -8.53
CA VAL A 41 -8.25 -0.44 -7.51
C VAL A 41 -8.23 -1.21 -6.20
N LEU A 42 -8.36 -2.54 -6.25
CA LEU A 42 -8.31 -3.37 -5.04
C LEU A 42 -6.95 -3.30 -4.33
N SER A 43 -5.84 -3.33 -5.08
CA SER A 43 -4.48 -3.15 -4.54
C SER A 43 -4.33 -1.78 -3.86
N ALA A 44 -4.81 -0.71 -4.51
CA ALA A 44 -4.79 0.63 -3.92
C ALA A 44 -5.58 0.68 -2.59
N ILE A 45 -6.76 0.05 -2.53
CA ILE A 45 -7.57 -0.02 -1.30
C ILE A 45 -6.80 -0.76 -0.18
N TYR A 46 -6.18 -1.91 -0.47
CA TYR A 46 -5.37 -2.63 0.52
C TYR A 46 -4.17 -1.81 1.00
N SER A 47 -3.49 -1.11 0.10
CA SER A 47 -2.38 -0.23 0.47
C SER A 47 -2.82 0.87 1.43
N GLN A 48 -3.95 1.53 1.13
CA GLN A 48 -4.49 2.62 1.94
C GLN A 48 -5.06 2.14 3.28
N LEU A 49 -5.68 0.97 3.33
CA LEU A 49 -6.07 0.33 4.59
C LEU A 49 -4.88 0.02 5.47
N GLY A 50 -3.80 -0.53 4.89
CA GLY A 50 -2.58 -0.80 5.63
C GLY A 50 -2.01 0.47 6.25
N ASN A 51 -1.92 1.56 5.48
CA ASN A 51 -1.47 2.87 5.95
C ASN A 51 -2.39 3.43 7.05
N ALA A 52 -3.72 3.36 6.86
CA ALA A 52 -4.67 3.86 7.84
C ALA A 52 -4.57 3.09 9.17
N TYR A 53 -4.47 1.76 9.12
CA TYR A 53 -4.25 0.95 10.33
C TYR A 53 -2.90 1.22 10.98
N PHE A 54 -1.84 1.47 10.20
CA PHE A 54 -0.55 1.88 10.71
C PHE A 54 -0.64 3.20 11.50
N HIS A 55 -1.35 4.20 10.98
CA HIS A 55 -1.59 5.47 11.68
C HIS A 55 -2.49 5.32 12.91
N LEU A 56 -3.37 4.32 12.93
CA LEU A 56 -4.18 3.96 14.09
C LEU A 56 -3.44 3.09 15.12
N HIS A 57 -2.16 2.80 14.90
CA HIS A 57 -1.32 1.93 15.73
C HIS A 57 -1.77 0.46 15.79
N ASP A 58 -2.64 0.02 14.89
CA ASP A 58 -3.00 -1.39 14.72
C ASP A 58 -2.05 -2.03 13.69
N TYR A 59 -0.82 -2.26 14.14
CA TYR A 59 0.25 -2.77 13.28
C TYR A 59 0.01 -4.20 12.80
N ALA A 60 -0.83 -4.98 13.51
CA ALA A 60 -1.19 -6.34 13.09
C ALA A 60 -2.05 -6.29 11.84
N LYS A 61 -3.11 -5.47 11.83
CA LYS A 61 -3.93 -5.28 10.64
C LYS A 61 -3.18 -4.59 9.50
N ALA A 62 -2.33 -3.60 9.82
CA ALA A 62 -1.49 -2.96 8.81
C ALA A 62 -0.62 -4.00 8.07
N LEU A 63 -0.04 -4.94 8.80
CA LEU A 63 0.78 -6.01 8.24
C LEU A 63 -0.03 -6.92 7.30
N GLU A 64 -1.25 -7.30 7.69
CA GLU A 64 -2.13 -8.14 6.88
C GLU A 64 -2.49 -7.46 5.55
N PHE A 65 -2.93 -6.21 5.59
CA PHE A 65 -3.31 -5.47 4.39
C PHE A 65 -2.12 -5.16 3.48
N HIS A 66 -0.95 -4.83 4.02
CA HIS A 66 0.26 -4.68 3.21
C HIS A 66 0.73 -6.00 2.58
N ARG A 67 0.50 -7.15 3.22
CA ARG A 67 0.73 -8.46 2.60
C ARG A 67 -0.25 -8.74 1.47
N HIS A 68 -1.53 -8.42 1.64
CA HIS A 68 -2.52 -8.55 0.58
C HIS A 68 -2.17 -7.68 -0.64
N ASP A 69 -1.79 -6.42 -0.43
CA ASP A 69 -1.30 -5.51 -1.47
C ASP A 69 -0.06 -6.09 -2.19
N LEU A 70 0.93 -6.55 -1.43
CA LEU A 70 2.15 -7.15 -2.00
C LEU A 70 1.86 -8.41 -2.84
N THR A 71 0.97 -9.29 -2.37
CA THR A 71 0.56 -10.46 -3.14
C THR A 71 -0.15 -10.05 -4.42
N LEU A 72 -1.06 -9.08 -4.34
CA LEU A 72 -1.87 -8.67 -5.49
C LEU A 72 -1.04 -7.96 -6.56
N THR A 73 -0.18 -7.03 -6.18
CA THR A 73 0.76 -6.32 -7.07
C THR A 73 1.67 -7.29 -7.81
N ARG A 74 2.15 -8.35 -7.16
CA ARG A 74 2.89 -9.46 -7.80
C ARG A 74 2.04 -10.23 -8.80
N THR A 75 0.80 -10.57 -8.44
CA THR A 75 -0.12 -11.31 -9.32
C THR A 75 -0.41 -10.56 -10.61
N ILE A 76 -0.56 -9.23 -10.55
CA ILE A 76 -0.84 -8.40 -11.73
C ILE A 76 0.42 -7.90 -12.45
N GLY A 77 1.61 -8.18 -11.92
CA GLY A 77 2.88 -7.74 -12.50
C GLY A 77 3.16 -6.24 -12.36
N ASP A 78 2.55 -5.56 -11.39
CA ASP A 78 2.84 -4.15 -11.09
C ASP A 78 4.11 -4.03 -10.25
N LEU A 79 5.24 -3.82 -10.91
CA LEU A 79 6.53 -3.63 -10.25
C LEU A 79 6.56 -2.38 -9.34
N LEU A 80 5.88 -1.29 -9.73
CA LEU A 80 5.89 -0.08 -8.93
C LEU A 80 5.06 -0.29 -7.64
N GLY A 81 3.90 -0.93 -7.77
CA GLY A 81 3.09 -1.38 -6.66
C GLY A 81 3.84 -2.35 -5.74
N GLU A 82 4.53 -3.34 -6.30
CA GLU A 82 5.30 -4.32 -5.52
C GLU A 82 6.39 -3.63 -4.69
N ALA A 83 7.11 -2.66 -5.27
CA ALA A 83 8.11 -1.91 -4.56
C ALA A 83 7.50 -1.10 -3.40
N LYS A 84 6.39 -0.38 -3.64
CA LYS A 84 5.68 0.37 -2.59
C LYS A 84 5.18 -0.53 -1.47
N ALA A 85 4.48 -1.62 -1.81
CA ALA A 85 3.97 -2.59 -0.86
C ALA A 85 5.09 -3.22 -0.03
N SER A 86 6.23 -3.55 -0.65
CA SER A 86 7.42 -4.05 0.05
C SER A 86 7.99 -3.02 1.04
N GLY A 87 8.03 -1.74 0.68
CA GLY A 87 8.46 -0.66 1.57
C GLY A 87 7.54 -0.50 2.79
N ASN A 88 6.23 -0.45 2.55
CA ASN A 88 5.21 -0.31 3.60
C ASN A 88 5.22 -1.51 4.56
N LEU A 89 5.34 -2.73 4.00
CA LEU A 89 5.47 -3.94 4.78
C LEU A 89 6.75 -3.94 5.64
N GLY A 90 7.88 -3.52 5.07
CA GLY A 90 9.15 -3.38 5.78
C GLY A 90 9.06 -2.38 6.94
N ASN A 91 8.41 -1.22 6.73
CA ASN A 91 8.17 -0.23 7.77
C ASN A 91 7.30 -0.79 8.91
N THR A 92 6.24 -1.54 8.57
CA THR A 92 5.35 -2.17 9.57
C THR A 92 6.09 -3.24 10.37
N LEU A 93 6.87 -4.11 9.70
CA LEU A 93 7.68 -5.15 10.35
C LEU A 93 8.74 -4.56 11.29
N LYS A 94 9.35 -3.43 10.91
CA LYS A 94 10.31 -2.69 11.74
C LYS A 94 9.66 -2.22 13.05
N VAL A 95 8.45 -1.67 13.00
CA VAL A 95 7.71 -1.24 14.21
C VAL A 95 7.34 -2.43 15.10
N LEU A 96 7.04 -3.58 14.49
CA LEU A 96 6.78 -4.83 15.20
C LEU A 96 8.06 -5.54 15.74
N GLY A 97 9.25 -4.97 15.52
CA GLY A 97 10.52 -5.56 15.95
C GLY A 97 10.99 -6.77 15.13
N ARG A 98 10.36 -7.04 13.98
CA ARG A 98 10.67 -8.18 13.09
C ARG A 98 11.71 -7.77 12.04
N PHE A 99 12.92 -7.47 12.51
CA PHE A 99 13.96 -6.84 11.69
C PHE A 99 14.44 -7.72 10.52
N ASP A 100 14.55 -9.03 10.71
CA ASP A 100 15.01 -9.94 9.65
C ASP A 100 14.06 -9.93 8.45
N GLU A 101 12.76 -9.96 8.70
CA GLU A 101 11.74 -9.89 7.64
C GLU A 101 11.66 -8.48 7.03
N ALA A 102 11.85 -7.43 7.84
CA ALA A 102 11.92 -6.06 7.33
C ALA A 102 13.09 -5.88 6.36
N MET A 103 14.26 -6.47 6.67
CA MET A 103 15.43 -6.45 5.79
C MET A 103 15.16 -7.09 4.43
N VAL A 104 14.47 -8.23 4.41
CA VAL A 104 14.06 -8.89 3.15
C VAL A 104 13.13 -7.99 2.33
N CYS A 105 12.16 -7.33 2.98
CA CYS A 105 11.23 -6.43 2.31
C CYS A 105 11.95 -5.19 1.74
N CYS A 106 12.84 -4.56 2.52
CA CYS A 106 13.66 -3.43 2.07
C CYS A 106 14.58 -3.82 0.91
N GLN A 107 15.19 -5.00 0.97
CA GLN A 107 16.05 -5.51 -0.10
C GLN A 107 15.26 -5.69 -1.40
N ARG A 108 14.06 -6.27 -1.34
CA ARG A 108 13.18 -6.41 -2.51
C ARG A 108 12.75 -5.05 -3.09
N HIS A 109 12.39 -4.10 -2.24
CA HIS A 109 12.09 -2.72 -2.66
C HIS A 109 13.26 -2.10 -3.42
N LEU A 110 14.49 -2.24 -2.91
CA LEU A 110 15.70 -1.69 -3.54
C LEU A 110 16.04 -2.37 -4.87
N GLU A 111 15.86 -3.69 -4.97
CA GLU A 111 16.07 -4.43 -6.22
C GLU A 111 15.14 -3.92 -7.32
N ILE A 112 13.84 -3.81 -7.02
CA ILE A 112 12.86 -3.31 -7.99
C ILE A 112 13.14 -1.84 -8.34
N ALA A 113 13.51 -1.01 -7.35
CA ALA A 113 13.87 0.38 -7.59
C ALA A 113 15.07 0.47 -8.55
N ARG A 114 16.09 -0.39 -8.39
CA ARG A 114 17.25 -0.46 -9.29
C ARG A 114 16.83 -0.87 -10.70
N ASP A 115 16.02 -1.91 -10.84
CA ASP A 115 15.54 -2.40 -12.14
C ASP A 115 14.74 -1.31 -12.87
N ILE A 116 13.91 -0.55 -12.15
CA ILE A 116 13.15 0.57 -12.72
C ILE A 116 14.06 1.74 -13.10
N THR A 117 15.13 2.00 -12.32
CA THR A 117 16.06 3.11 -12.58
C THR A 117 16.97 2.91 -13.78
N ALA A 118 17.18 1.67 -14.22
CA ALA A 118 18.01 1.37 -15.40
C ALA A 118 17.37 1.80 -16.73
N GLY A 119 16.09 2.17 -16.75
CA GLY A 119 15.38 2.67 -17.92
C GLY A 119 15.48 4.19 -18.14
N VAL A 120 15.15 4.66 -19.36
CA VAL A 120 15.29 6.06 -19.82
C VAL A 120 14.54 7.11 -18.95
N ASN A 121 13.58 6.68 -18.11
CA ASN A 121 12.82 7.51 -17.16
C ASN A 121 13.05 7.14 -15.69
N GLY A 122 14.16 6.48 -15.39
CA GLY A 122 14.44 5.84 -14.10
C GLY A 122 14.44 6.77 -12.89
N LEU A 123 14.98 7.99 -13.05
CA LEU A 123 15.11 8.95 -11.96
C LEU A 123 13.73 9.41 -11.44
N ALA A 124 12.80 9.80 -12.30
CA ALA A 124 11.47 10.26 -11.88
C ALA A 124 10.67 9.17 -11.13
N LYS A 125 10.80 7.91 -11.56
CA LYS A 125 10.17 6.77 -10.88
C LYS A 125 10.83 6.45 -9.54
N MET A 126 12.15 6.62 -9.42
CA MET A 126 12.89 6.49 -8.16
C MET A 126 12.50 7.53 -7.13
N TRP A 127 12.36 8.80 -7.53
CA TRP A 127 11.94 9.86 -6.61
C TRP A 127 10.57 9.55 -5.96
N ASN A 128 9.63 9.00 -6.73
CA ASN A 128 8.33 8.55 -6.20
C ASN A 128 8.44 7.36 -5.22
N LEU A 129 9.39 6.45 -5.44
CA LEU A 129 9.62 5.30 -4.55
C LEU A 129 10.28 5.73 -3.24
N ILE A 130 11.31 6.58 -3.30
CA ILE A 130 11.99 7.12 -2.12
C ILE A 130 11.00 7.95 -1.29
N TRP A 131 10.19 8.79 -1.92
CA TRP A 131 9.21 9.61 -1.21
C TRP A 131 8.16 8.77 -0.47
N SER A 132 7.75 7.62 -1.01
CA SER A 132 6.76 6.72 -0.38
C SER A 132 7.24 5.93 0.84
N VAL A 133 8.55 5.89 1.11
CA VAL A 133 9.12 5.16 2.25
C VAL A 133 9.35 6.06 3.48
N PHE A 134 9.34 7.39 3.29
CA PHE A 134 9.73 8.38 4.31
C PHE A 134 8.59 9.27 4.84
N ILE A 135 7.33 9.02 4.46
CA ILE A 135 6.13 9.70 5.00
C ILE A 135 5.13 8.63 5.38
#